data_AF-A0A813BGG7-F1
#
_entry.id   AF-A0A813BGG7-F1
#
_cell.length_a   1.000
_cell.length_b   1.000
_cell.length_c   1.000
_cell.angle_alpha   90.00
_cell.angle_beta   90.00
_cell.angle_gamma   90.00
#
_symmetry.space_group_name_H-M   'P 1'
#
loop_
_entity.id
_entity.type
_entity.pdbx_description
1 polymer ?
#
loop_
_entity_poly.entity_id
_entity_poly.type
_entity_poly.pdbx_seq_one_letter_code
_entity_poly.pdbx_strand_id
1 'polypeptide(L)'
;LRDPMLERLAKCSRASDEANVCRNLHRLLKHPDFTLQVQIDNATVDITHPRSRKHTVVPWPVIKLSSWLRYIVEEQGGQLLLGGHHVSQTGLWKQMLREFWARYRGIDPNHPIYHSNIDPATAIPFMVHGDDGRGRNHQPVLVISFQALLSHMGPGRLNQSGHSFCSRLLFSILPSLCYRGDSTIFQLLSCLADDCISLFQDGLVTNGATTERIHMAWLGCKGDWVWLRKAFCLETGFSSRRVCHMCDQQAGYPYSLTFLIFFSKYIYIYTRNSL
;
A
#
# COMPACT_ATOMS: atom_id res chain seq x y z
N LEU A 1 4.50 5.27 34.02
CA LEU A 1 3.93 6.58 33.63
C LEU A 1 2.75 6.31 32.70
N ARG A 2 1.55 6.83 33.00
CA ARG A 2 0.42 6.70 32.08
C ARG A 2 0.66 7.66 30.92
N ASP A 3 0.49 7.18 29.70
CA ASP A 3 0.59 7.99 28.49
C ASP A 3 -0.51 9.08 28.53
N PRO A 4 -0.15 10.38 28.54
CA PRO A 4 -1.11 11.48 28.56
C PRO A 4 -2.11 11.45 27.40
N MET A 5 -1.70 10.89 26.26
CA MET A 5 -2.55 10.72 25.07
C MET A 5 -3.60 9.62 25.30
N LEU A 6 -3.21 8.49 25.89
CA LEU A 6 -4.15 7.43 26.27
C LEU A 6 -5.14 7.92 27.33
N GLU A 7 -4.72 8.78 28.25
CA GLU A 7 -5.64 9.39 29.21
C GLU A 7 -6.65 10.35 28.55
N ARG A 8 -6.25 11.12 27.53
CA ARG A 8 -7.18 11.96 26.75
C ARG A 8 -8.19 11.11 25.98
N LEU A 9 -7.75 10.03 25.35
CA LEU A 9 -8.62 9.04 24.70
C LEU A 9 -9.61 8.41 25.68
N ALA A 10 -9.13 7.96 26.84
CA ALA A 10 -9.96 7.37 27.90
C ALA A 10 -10.97 8.36 28.49
N LYS A 11 -10.72 9.68 28.44
CA LYS A 11 -11.68 10.70 28.85
C LYS A 11 -12.84 10.85 27.86
N CYS A 12 -12.63 10.54 26.57
CA CYS A 12 -13.70 10.59 25.56
C CYS A 12 -14.80 9.56 25.82
N SER A 13 -14.47 8.41 26.43
CA SER A 13 -15.43 7.33 26.73
C SER A 13 -16.19 7.50 28.04
N ARG A 14 -15.96 8.57 28.81
CA ARG A 14 -16.61 8.79 30.13
C ARG A 14 -18.00 9.42 30.04
N ALA A 15 -18.47 9.77 28.84
CA ALA A 15 -19.83 10.26 28.69
C ALA A 15 -20.82 9.08 28.78
N SER A 16 -21.94 9.27 29.48
CA SER A 16 -23.00 8.27 29.65
C SER A 16 -23.83 8.03 28.38
N ASP A 17 -23.73 8.93 27.39
CA ASP A 17 -24.45 8.87 26.13
C ASP A 17 -23.47 8.67 24.96
N GLU A 18 -23.73 7.65 24.14
CA GLU A 18 -22.95 7.25 22.97
C GLU A 18 -22.76 8.40 21.97
N ALA A 19 -23.78 9.26 21.79
CA ALA A 19 -23.69 10.41 20.91
C ALA A 19 -22.65 11.44 21.41
N ASN A 20 -22.54 11.60 22.73
CA ASN A 20 -21.54 12.47 23.35
C ASN A 20 -20.14 11.85 23.29
N VAL A 21 -20.02 10.52 23.43
CA VAL A 21 -18.75 9.79 23.24
C VAL A 21 -18.23 9.99 21.80
N CYS A 22 -19.06 9.75 20.78
CA CYS A 22 -18.67 9.94 19.39
C CYS A 22 -18.27 11.39 19.07
N ARG A 23 -19.03 12.38 19.57
CA ARG A 23 -18.71 13.80 19.38
C ARG A 23 -17.38 14.17 20.02
N ASN A 24 -17.13 13.72 21.24
CA ASN A 24 -15.89 13.98 21.97
C ASN A 24 -14.69 13.30 21.29
N LEU A 25 -14.86 12.07 20.82
CA LEU A 25 -13.84 11.36 20.05
C LEU A 25 -13.54 12.09 18.74
N HIS A 26 -14.55 12.50 17.97
CA HIS A 26 -14.34 13.29 16.74
C HIS A 26 -13.62 14.62 17.01
N ARG A 27 -13.90 15.29 18.13
CA ARG A 27 -13.19 16.51 18.52
C ARG A 27 -11.72 16.22 18.84
N LEU A 28 -11.46 15.13 19.56
CA LEU A 28 -10.11 14.70 19.89
C LEU A 28 -9.31 14.30 18.65
N LEU A 29 -9.90 13.52 17.75
CA LEU A 29 -9.29 13.08 16.49
C LEU A 29 -9.00 14.23 15.52
N LYS A 30 -9.65 15.39 15.67
CA LYS A 30 -9.34 16.61 14.90
C LYS A 30 -8.18 17.41 15.49
N HIS A 31 -7.70 17.04 16.68
CA HIS A 31 -6.55 17.69 17.28
C HIS A 31 -5.28 17.25 16.54
N PRO A 32 -4.33 18.17 16.24
CA PRO A 32 -3.12 17.84 15.48
C PRO A 32 -2.32 16.65 16.03
N ASP A 33 -2.24 16.52 17.36
CA ASP A 33 -1.62 15.37 18.04
C ASP A 33 -2.23 13.99 17.70
N PHE A 34 -3.43 13.94 17.11
CA PHE A 34 -4.16 12.70 16.78
C PHE A 34 -4.28 12.45 15.28
N THR A 35 -3.70 13.32 14.44
CA THR A 35 -3.70 13.16 12.99
C THR A 35 -2.27 13.09 12.46
N LEU A 36 -2.00 12.09 11.62
CA LEU A 36 -0.76 12.06 10.84
C LEU A 36 -0.87 13.11 9.72
N GLN A 37 0.16 13.94 9.56
CA GLN A 37 0.19 15.02 8.56
C GLN A 37 0.61 14.51 7.18
N VAL A 38 0.07 13.35 6.78
CA VAL A 38 0.40 12.75 5.48
C VAL A 38 -0.44 13.41 4.41
N GLN A 39 0.21 13.89 3.34
CA GLN A 39 -0.47 14.56 2.23
C GLN A 39 -1.50 13.62 1.56
N ILE A 40 -2.75 14.08 1.49
CA ILE A 40 -3.85 13.44 0.77
C ILE A 40 -3.92 14.04 -0.63
N ASP A 41 -3.84 13.16 -1.64
CA ASP A 41 -4.03 13.48 -3.05
C ASP A 41 -5.40 12.98 -3.52
N ASN A 42 -5.69 13.19 -4.81
CA ASN A 42 -6.91 12.69 -5.42
C ASN A 42 -6.62 11.87 -6.68
N ALA A 43 -7.31 10.74 -6.82
CA ALA A 43 -7.43 10.00 -8.07
C ALA A 43 -8.71 10.41 -8.79
N THR A 44 -8.66 10.55 -10.11
CA THR A 44 -9.88 10.76 -10.92
C THR A 44 -10.62 9.44 -11.07
N VAL A 45 -11.77 9.32 -10.41
CA VAL A 45 -12.52 8.07 -10.33
C VAL A 45 -13.97 8.29 -10.71
N ASP A 46 -14.51 7.40 -11.54
CA ASP A 46 -15.92 7.35 -11.89
C ASP A 46 -16.67 6.48 -10.90
N ILE A 47 -17.61 7.09 -10.18
CA ILE A 47 -18.40 6.44 -9.14
C ILE A 47 -19.89 6.40 -9.50
N THR A 48 -20.60 5.45 -8.91
CA THR A 48 -22.06 5.44 -8.86
C THR A 48 -22.54 6.04 -7.55
N HIS A 49 -23.36 7.09 -7.60
CA HIS A 49 -23.96 7.64 -6.38
C HIS A 49 -24.96 6.64 -5.76
N PRO A 50 -24.80 6.25 -4.48
CA PRO A 50 -25.61 5.18 -3.88
C PRO A 50 -27.14 5.42 -3.93
N ARG A 51 -27.57 6.69 -3.83
CA ARG A 51 -29.00 7.06 -3.78
C ARG A 51 -29.61 7.30 -5.15
N SER A 52 -28.93 8.04 -6.01
CA SER A 52 -29.48 8.45 -7.31
C SER A 52 -29.12 7.49 -8.45
N ARG A 53 -28.18 6.56 -8.22
CA ARG A 53 -27.56 5.70 -9.23
C ARG A 53 -26.95 6.46 -10.41
N LYS A 54 -26.79 7.78 -10.29
CA LYS A 54 -26.12 8.61 -11.29
C LYS A 54 -24.62 8.36 -11.23
N HIS A 55 -23.97 8.40 -12.40
CA HIS A 55 -22.53 8.27 -12.53
C HIS A 55 -21.90 9.66 -12.53
N THR A 56 -20.78 9.80 -11.85
CA THR A 56 -20.05 11.07 -11.81
C THR A 56 -18.57 10.79 -11.61
N VAL A 57 -17.75 11.49 -12.38
CA VAL A 57 -16.30 11.50 -12.20
C VAL A 57 -15.98 12.47 -11.06
N VAL A 58 -15.31 11.98 -10.03
CA VAL A 58 -14.97 12.75 -8.83
C VAL A 58 -13.47 12.66 -8.53
N PRO A 59 -12.90 13.69 -7.88
CA PRO A 59 -11.61 13.57 -7.22
C PRO A 59 -11.79 12.69 -5.96
N TRP A 60 -11.36 11.43 -6.04
CA TRP A 60 -11.46 10.48 -4.95
C TRP A 60 -10.18 10.52 -4.09
N PRO A 61 -10.29 10.62 -2.75
CA PRO A 61 -9.13 10.77 -1.89
C PRO A 61 -8.24 9.52 -1.90
N VAL A 62 -6.94 9.75 -2.04
CA VAL A 62 -5.89 8.73 -1.98
C VAL A 62 -4.71 9.25 -1.17
N ILE A 63 -4.00 8.36 -0.48
CA ILE A 63 -2.74 8.66 0.17
C ILE A 63 -1.67 7.83 -0.53
N LYS A 64 -0.90 8.49 -1.39
CA LYS A 64 0.14 7.87 -2.19
C LYS A 64 1.25 7.26 -1.32
N LEU A 65 1.93 6.24 -1.83
CA LEU A 65 3.09 5.67 -1.15
C LEU A 65 4.22 6.71 -1.07
N SER A 66 4.32 7.61 -2.05
CA SER A 66 5.29 8.71 -2.03
C SER A 66 5.03 9.69 -0.88
N SER A 67 3.76 10.03 -0.62
CA SER A 67 3.36 10.83 0.54
C SER A 67 3.70 10.14 1.86
N TRP A 68 3.42 8.84 1.96
CA TRP A 68 3.79 8.05 3.13
C TRP A 68 5.30 7.98 3.34
N LEU A 69 6.06 7.69 2.29
CA LEU A 69 7.51 7.59 2.35
C LEU A 69 8.12 8.91 2.81
N ARG A 70 7.67 10.04 2.23
CA ARG A 70 8.09 11.37 2.64
C ARG A 70 7.82 11.61 4.12
N TYR A 71 6.57 11.44 4.56
CA TYR A 71 6.19 11.63 5.95
C TYR A 71 7.00 10.74 6.91
N ILE A 72 7.12 9.45 6.60
CA ILE A 72 7.79 8.49 7.47
C ILE A 72 9.28 8.81 7.59
N VAL A 73 9.95 9.15 6.48
CA VAL A 73 11.39 9.40 6.48
C VAL A 73 11.72 10.80 7.02
N GLU A 74 10.99 11.83 6.60
CA GLU A 74 11.27 13.22 6.98
C GLU A 74 10.80 13.55 8.39
N GLU A 75 9.60 13.10 8.78
CA GLU A 75 8.99 13.52 10.05
C GLU A 75 9.12 12.45 11.15
N GLN A 76 9.16 11.17 10.78
CA GLN A 76 9.15 10.07 11.75
C GLN A 76 10.49 9.33 11.87
N GLY A 77 11.50 9.69 11.07
CA GLY A 77 12.84 9.13 11.13
C GLY A 77 13.04 7.81 10.38
N GLY A 78 12.04 7.30 9.65
CA GLY A 78 12.19 6.17 8.73
C GLY A 78 12.00 4.76 9.33
N GLN A 79 11.98 4.61 10.65
CA GLN A 79 12.02 3.31 11.36
C GLN A 79 10.92 2.34 10.90
N LEU A 80 9.74 2.86 10.56
CA LEU A 80 8.62 2.05 10.11
C LEU A 80 8.90 1.27 8.81
N LEU A 81 9.70 1.86 7.91
CA LEU A 81 10.06 1.27 6.61
C LEU A 81 11.49 0.72 6.58
N LEU A 82 12.36 1.18 7.48
CA LEU A 82 13.78 0.85 7.54
C LEU A 82 14.11 -0.18 8.62
N GLY A 83 13.16 -1.05 8.96
CA GLY A 83 13.42 -2.17 9.87
C GLY A 83 13.76 -1.74 11.29
N GLY A 84 13.18 -0.64 11.78
CA GLY A 84 13.47 -0.08 13.10
C GLY A 84 14.69 0.84 13.15
N HIS A 85 15.46 0.95 12.06
CA HIS A 85 16.59 1.86 11.98
C HIS A 85 16.15 3.28 11.66
N HIS A 86 16.77 4.25 12.31
CA HIS A 86 16.59 5.66 11.95
C HIS A 86 17.28 5.92 10.60
N VAL A 87 16.76 6.85 9.82
CA VAL A 87 17.24 7.18 8.46
C VAL A 87 18.71 7.59 8.46
N SER A 88 19.18 8.25 9.51
CA SER A 88 20.60 8.63 9.70
C SER A 88 21.53 7.44 9.92
N GLN A 89 21.01 6.25 10.25
CA GLN A 89 21.78 5.02 10.42
C GLN A 89 21.99 4.32 9.07
N THR A 90 22.45 5.07 8.07
CA THR A 90 22.57 4.67 6.66
C THR A 90 23.25 3.31 6.48
N GLY A 91 24.37 3.07 7.17
CA GLY A 91 25.07 1.79 7.09
C GLY A 91 24.22 0.58 7.49
N LEU A 92 23.42 0.72 8.56
CA LEU A 92 22.64 -0.38 9.13
C LEU A 92 21.46 -0.77 8.23
N TRP A 93 20.64 0.20 7.84
CA TRP A 93 19.47 -0.12 7.03
C TRP A 93 19.86 -0.50 5.58
N LYS A 94 20.93 0.09 5.01
CA LYS A 94 21.46 -0.33 3.70
C LYS A 94 22.00 -1.76 3.75
N GLN A 95 22.71 -2.13 4.81
CA GLN A 95 23.17 -3.51 5.01
C GLN A 95 21.98 -4.48 5.08
N MET A 96 20.98 -4.16 5.89
CA MET A 96 19.76 -4.97 6.02
C MET A 96 19.05 -5.17 4.67
N LEU A 97 18.87 -4.10 3.89
CA LEU A 97 18.26 -4.18 2.56
C LEU A 97 19.10 -5.02 1.61
N ARG A 98 20.42 -4.86 1.61
CA ARG A 98 21.32 -5.70 0.80
C ARG A 98 21.19 -7.18 1.13
N GLU A 99 21.14 -7.52 2.42
CA GLU A 99 20.94 -8.91 2.87
C GLU A 99 19.57 -9.45 2.47
N PHE A 100 18.51 -8.64 2.60
CA PHE A 100 17.17 -8.99 2.13
C PHE A 100 17.19 -9.35 0.64
N TRP A 101 17.71 -8.47 -0.20
CA TRP A 101 17.74 -8.68 -1.65
C TRP A 101 18.68 -9.81 -2.07
N ALA A 102 19.79 -10.03 -1.35
CA ALA A 102 20.65 -11.18 -1.61
C ALA A 102 19.89 -12.51 -1.40
N ARG A 103 19.06 -12.60 -0.35
CA ARG A 103 18.23 -13.78 -0.06
C ARG A 103 17.04 -13.89 -1.02
N TYR A 104 16.37 -12.78 -1.30
CA TYR A 104 15.20 -12.76 -2.18
C TYR A 104 15.52 -13.18 -3.62
N ARG A 105 16.77 -13.02 -4.07
CA ARG A 105 17.20 -13.44 -5.41
C ARG A 105 17.03 -14.94 -5.63
N GLY A 106 17.12 -15.75 -4.57
CA GLY A 106 16.84 -17.19 -4.63
C GLY A 106 15.37 -17.54 -4.83
N ILE A 107 14.45 -16.59 -4.57
CA ILE A 107 13.00 -16.75 -4.71
C ILE A 107 12.54 -16.26 -6.08
N ASP A 108 12.94 -15.05 -6.45
CA ASP A 108 12.61 -14.43 -7.74
C ASP A 108 13.88 -13.82 -8.37
N PRO A 109 14.69 -14.63 -9.07
CA PRO A 109 15.93 -14.14 -9.69
C PRO A 109 15.68 -13.13 -10.80
N ASN A 110 14.48 -13.10 -11.39
CA ASN A 110 14.12 -12.24 -12.51
C ASN A 110 13.49 -10.91 -12.06
N HIS A 111 13.42 -10.65 -10.75
CA HIS A 111 12.86 -9.42 -10.22
C HIS A 111 13.54 -8.19 -10.86
N PRO A 112 12.79 -7.13 -11.25
CA PRO A 112 13.36 -5.96 -11.93
C PRO A 112 14.51 -5.27 -11.18
N ILE A 113 14.57 -5.39 -9.85
CA ILE A 113 15.66 -4.81 -9.03
C ILE A 113 17.05 -5.35 -9.40
N TYR A 114 17.15 -6.57 -9.94
CA TYR A 114 18.43 -7.17 -10.32
C TYR A 114 18.87 -6.84 -11.73
N HIS A 115 17.97 -6.23 -12.51
CA HIS A 115 18.15 -5.89 -13.92
C HIS A 115 18.11 -4.38 -14.17
N SER A 116 17.85 -3.60 -13.13
CA SER A 116 17.84 -2.14 -13.16
C SER A 116 19.17 -1.57 -12.67
N ASN A 117 19.36 -0.26 -12.83
CA ASN A 117 20.52 0.47 -12.32
C ASN A 117 20.32 0.93 -10.85
N ILE A 118 19.36 0.35 -10.13
CA ILE A 118 19.02 0.74 -8.76
C ILE A 118 19.89 -0.06 -7.79
N ASP A 119 20.51 0.62 -6.81
CA ASP A 119 21.19 -0.06 -5.71
C ASP A 119 20.15 -0.82 -4.86
N PRO A 120 20.19 -2.16 -4.76
CA PRO A 120 19.25 -2.89 -3.93
C PRO A 120 19.30 -2.44 -2.45
N ALA A 121 20.45 -1.93 -1.99
CA ALA A 121 20.59 -1.41 -0.65
C ALA A 121 19.79 -0.12 -0.38
N THR A 122 19.20 0.52 -1.40
CA THR A 122 18.29 1.67 -1.25
C THR A 122 16.84 1.38 -1.61
N ALA A 123 16.52 0.14 -2.01
CA ALA A 123 15.18 -0.27 -2.42
C ALA A 123 14.44 -0.98 -1.27
N ILE A 124 13.39 -0.35 -0.75
CA ILE A 124 12.56 -0.89 0.33
C ILE A 124 11.50 -1.83 -0.27
N PRO A 125 11.45 -3.11 0.15
CA PRO A 125 10.47 -4.06 -0.34
C PRO A 125 9.09 -3.83 0.29
N PHE A 126 8.04 -3.84 -0.52
CA PHE A 126 6.65 -3.71 -0.05
C PHE A 126 5.69 -4.60 -0.84
N MET A 127 4.49 -4.77 -0.31
CA MET A 127 3.35 -5.39 -1.00
C MET A 127 2.15 -4.46 -1.03
N VAL A 128 1.23 -4.68 -1.95
CA VAL A 128 -0.11 -4.07 -1.90
C VAL A 128 -1.05 -5.03 -1.20
N HIS A 129 -1.88 -4.51 -0.30
CA HIS A 129 -2.90 -5.26 0.40
C HIS A 129 -4.28 -4.69 0.10
N GLY A 130 -5.19 -5.52 -0.38
CA GLY A 130 -6.61 -5.18 -0.51
C GLY A 130 -7.51 -6.08 0.31
N ASP A 131 -8.59 -5.51 0.82
CA ASP A 131 -9.57 -6.20 1.64
C ASP A 131 -10.98 -5.70 1.30
N ASP A 132 -11.87 -6.58 0.86
CA ASP A 132 -13.28 -6.27 0.63
C ASP A 132 -14.09 -6.63 1.89
N GLY A 133 -13.81 -5.87 2.96
CA GLY A 133 -14.40 -6.06 4.26
C GLY A 133 -15.85 -5.59 4.34
N ARG A 134 -16.46 -5.70 5.53
CA ARG A 134 -17.80 -5.17 5.80
C ARG A 134 -17.72 -4.03 6.81
N GLY A 135 -18.23 -2.86 6.44
CA GLY A 135 -18.38 -1.70 7.31
C GLY A 135 -19.63 -1.77 8.17
N ARG A 136 -19.98 -0.63 8.79
CA ARG A 136 -21.23 -0.47 9.57
C ARG A 136 -22.44 -0.81 8.68
N ASN A 137 -23.44 -1.49 9.24
CA ASN A 137 -24.60 -2.02 8.53
C ASN A 137 -24.27 -3.09 7.47
N HIS A 138 -23.13 -3.78 7.61
CA HIS A 138 -22.69 -4.87 6.74
C HIS A 138 -22.48 -4.44 5.28
N GLN A 139 -22.32 -3.13 5.03
CA GLN A 139 -22.04 -2.62 3.69
C GLN A 139 -20.61 -2.96 3.30
N PRO A 140 -20.37 -3.62 2.15
CA PRO A 140 -19.01 -3.96 1.73
C PRO A 140 -18.19 -2.70 1.45
N VAL A 141 -16.94 -2.70 1.86
CA VAL A 141 -15.99 -1.59 1.70
C VAL A 141 -14.65 -2.18 1.26
N LEU A 142 -14.14 -1.70 0.13
CA LEU A 142 -12.78 -1.97 -0.29
C LEU A 142 -11.82 -1.05 0.47
N VAL A 143 -10.82 -1.67 1.10
CA VAL A 143 -9.66 -0.98 1.67
C VAL A 143 -8.43 -1.40 0.89
N ILE A 144 -7.70 -0.43 0.35
CA ILE A 144 -6.41 -0.64 -0.32
C ILE A 144 -5.33 -0.01 0.56
N SER A 145 -4.24 -0.73 0.77
CA SER A 145 -3.11 -0.28 1.58
C SER A 145 -1.79 -0.82 1.05
N PHE A 146 -0.69 -0.17 1.38
CA PHE A 146 0.65 -0.71 1.23
C PHE A 146 1.03 -1.46 2.51
N GLN A 147 1.80 -2.53 2.37
CA GLN A 147 2.28 -3.32 3.48
C GLN A 147 3.81 -3.40 3.41
N ALA A 148 4.48 -2.86 4.42
CA ALA A 148 5.92 -3.02 4.55
C ALA A 148 6.25 -4.50 4.78
N LEU A 149 7.29 -5.00 4.13
CA LEU A 149 7.72 -6.38 4.32
C LEU A 149 8.67 -6.55 5.51
N LEU A 150 9.42 -5.50 5.84
CA LEU A 150 10.33 -5.48 6.98
C LEU A 150 9.60 -5.01 8.23
N SER A 151 9.83 -5.71 9.34
CA SER A 151 9.28 -5.31 10.63
C SER A 151 9.98 -4.08 11.15
N HIS A 152 9.20 -3.09 11.60
CA HIS A 152 9.72 -1.92 12.32
C HIS A 152 10.46 -2.29 13.63
N MET A 153 10.38 -3.55 14.06
CA MET A 153 11.13 -4.08 15.21
C MET A 153 12.45 -4.76 14.80
N GLY A 154 12.81 -4.74 13.52
CA GLY A 154 14.02 -5.35 12.98
C GLY A 154 13.81 -6.68 12.24
N PRO A 155 14.84 -7.16 11.53
CA PRO A 155 14.77 -8.34 10.65
C PRO A 155 14.55 -9.67 11.39
N GLY A 156 14.79 -9.71 12.70
CA GLY A 156 14.55 -10.89 13.54
C GLY A 156 13.12 -11.00 14.09
N ARG A 157 12.21 -10.12 13.66
CA ARG A 157 10.82 -10.05 14.15
C ARG A 157 9.85 -10.08 12.97
N LEU A 158 8.68 -10.65 13.20
CA LEU A 158 7.60 -10.63 12.23
C LEU A 158 6.86 -9.29 12.31
N ASN A 159 6.21 -8.90 11.21
CA ASN A 159 5.29 -7.75 11.20
C ASN A 159 4.12 -7.91 12.18
N GLN A 160 3.81 -9.15 12.58
CA GLN A 160 2.80 -9.48 13.59
C GLN A 160 3.31 -9.40 15.03
N SER A 161 4.63 -9.26 15.24
CA SER A 161 5.21 -9.17 16.58
C SER A 161 4.94 -7.83 17.26
N GLY A 162 4.45 -6.82 16.52
CA GLY A 162 4.02 -5.52 17.04
C GLY A 162 2.54 -5.23 16.72
N HIS A 163 2.13 -3.97 16.90
CA HIS A 163 0.77 -3.56 16.57
C HIS A 163 0.55 -3.54 15.05
N SER A 164 -0.61 -4.03 14.60
CA SER A 164 -0.98 -4.08 13.18
C SER A 164 -1.00 -2.71 12.51
N PHE A 165 -1.22 -1.63 13.27
CA PHE A 165 -1.14 -0.24 12.81
C PHE A 165 0.24 0.12 12.25
N CYS A 166 1.29 -0.56 12.68
CA CYS A 166 2.66 -0.33 12.23
C CYS A 166 3.04 -1.22 11.03
N SER A 167 2.07 -1.80 10.31
CA SER A 167 2.33 -2.71 9.19
C SER A 167 1.63 -2.33 7.89
N ARG A 168 0.59 -1.48 7.96
CA ARG A 168 -0.23 -1.10 6.79
C ARG A 168 -0.32 0.41 6.67
N LEU A 169 -0.07 0.92 5.47
CA LEU A 169 -0.16 2.32 5.10
C LEU A 169 -1.35 2.48 4.17
N LEU A 170 -2.38 3.21 4.60
CA LEU A 170 -3.63 3.33 3.85
C LEU A 170 -3.37 4.00 2.50
N PHE A 171 -3.88 3.43 1.40
CA PHE A 171 -3.94 4.11 0.10
C PHE A 171 -5.30 4.75 -0.09
N SER A 172 -6.37 3.96 -0.08
CA SER A 172 -7.74 4.47 -0.25
C SER A 172 -8.77 3.52 0.33
N ILE A 173 -9.97 4.07 0.58
CA ILE A 173 -11.15 3.35 1.02
C ILE A 173 -12.27 3.67 0.03
N LEU A 174 -12.97 2.66 -0.46
CA LEU A 174 -14.06 2.82 -1.42
C LEU A 174 -15.27 1.96 -1.02
N PRO A 175 -16.43 2.56 -0.68
CA PRO A 175 -17.65 1.80 -0.45
C PRO A 175 -18.10 1.07 -1.72
N SER A 176 -18.53 -0.19 -1.59
CA SER A 176 -19.01 -0.98 -2.72
C SER A 176 -20.21 -0.39 -3.46
N LEU A 177 -21.02 0.41 -2.76
CA LEU A 177 -22.13 1.15 -3.36
C LEU A 177 -21.68 2.20 -4.38
N CYS A 178 -20.40 2.60 -4.34
CA CYS A 178 -19.81 3.55 -5.27
C CYS A 178 -19.23 2.88 -6.53
N TYR A 179 -19.20 1.55 -6.60
CA TYR A 179 -18.61 0.84 -7.74
C TYR A 179 -19.44 1.02 -9.01
N ARG A 180 -18.81 1.48 -10.08
CA ARG A 180 -19.28 1.33 -11.47
C ARG A 180 -18.70 0.04 -12.06
N GLY A 181 -19.00 -1.09 -11.43
CA GLY A 181 -18.30 -2.35 -11.72
C GLY A 181 -16.80 -2.24 -11.42
N ASP A 182 -15.96 -2.95 -12.18
CA ASP A 182 -14.52 -3.00 -11.91
C ASP A 182 -13.76 -1.75 -12.41
N SER A 183 -14.37 -0.89 -13.25
CA SER A 183 -13.69 0.30 -13.81
C SER A 183 -13.28 1.30 -12.74
N THR A 184 -14.11 1.49 -11.71
CA THR A 184 -13.81 2.36 -10.56
C THR A 184 -12.55 1.89 -9.83
N ILE A 185 -12.42 0.58 -9.66
CA ILE A 185 -11.26 -0.03 -8.99
C ILE A 185 -10.02 0.11 -9.87
N PHE A 186 -10.14 -0.07 -11.18
CA PHE A 186 -9.03 0.11 -12.11
C PHE A 186 -8.48 1.53 -12.15
N GLN A 187 -9.33 2.54 -12.06
CA GLN A 187 -8.87 3.93 -11.99
C GLN A 187 -8.07 4.21 -10.70
N LEU A 188 -8.52 3.68 -9.56
CA LEU A 188 -7.76 3.74 -8.31
C LEU A 188 -6.42 2.99 -8.40
N LEU A 189 -6.44 1.78 -8.97
CA LEU A 189 -5.25 0.96 -9.14
C LEU A 189 -4.25 1.57 -10.12
N SER A 190 -4.72 2.27 -11.16
CA SER A 190 -3.85 3.01 -12.07
C SER A 190 -3.11 4.10 -11.32
N CYS A 191 -3.81 4.92 -10.54
CA CYS A 191 -3.18 5.97 -9.73
C CYS A 191 -2.17 5.40 -8.72
N LEU A 192 -2.49 4.26 -8.09
CA LEU A 192 -1.57 3.54 -7.21
C LEU A 192 -0.32 3.08 -7.97
N ALA A 193 -0.51 2.46 -9.15
CA ALA A 193 0.58 1.91 -9.95
C ALA A 193 1.52 3.01 -10.44
N ASP A 194 0.98 4.13 -10.93
CA ASP A 194 1.78 5.27 -11.41
C ASP A 194 2.73 5.79 -10.32
N ASP A 195 2.22 5.92 -9.08
CA ASP A 195 3.03 6.34 -7.93
C ASP A 195 4.11 5.30 -7.58
N CYS A 196 3.76 4.01 -7.57
CA CYS A 196 4.71 2.94 -7.29
C CYS A 196 5.80 2.83 -8.36
N ILE A 197 5.46 3.06 -9.63
CA ILE A 197 6.41 3.04 -10.75
C ILE A 197 7.41 4.16 -10.59
N SER A 198 6.95 5.39 -10.33
CA SER A 198 7.85 6.53 -10.13
C SER A 198 8.76 6.31 -8.91
N LEU A 199 8.23 5.77 -7.79
CA LEU A 199 9.07 5.44 -6.63
C LEU A 199 10.09 4.32 -6.88
N PHE A 200 9.78 3.38 -7.77
CA PHE A 200 10.75 2.37 -8.16
C PHE A 200 11.82 2.96 -9.10
N GLN A 201 11.41 3.63 -10.18
CA GLN A 201 12.30 4.11 -11.23
C GLN A 201 13.11 5.33 -10.80
N ASP A 202 12.43 6.34 -10.28
CA ASP A 202 13.01 7.64 -9.96
C ASP A 202 13.47 7.70 -8.50
N GLY A 203 12.83 6.94 -7.61
CA GLY A 203 13.04 7.03 -6.17
C GLY A 203 12.61 8.38 -5.59
N LEU A 204 12.74 8.52 -4.27
CA LEU A 204 12.46 9.75 -3.55
C LEU A 204 13.74 10.24 -2.85
N VAL A 205 14.09 11.50 -3.08
CA VAL A 205 15.08 12.21 -2.26
C VAL A 205 14.30 13.07 -1.27
N THR A 206 14.53 12.84 0.01
CA THR A 206 13.88 13.58 1.09
C THR A 206 14.58 14.90 1.38
N ASN A 207 13.83 15.91 1.81
CA ASN A 207 14.36 17.22 2.14
C ASN A 207 15.14 17.18 3.46
N GLY A 208 16.45 16.98 3.39
CA GLY A 208 17.36 17.12 4.53
C GLY A 208 17.40 15.95 5.52
N ALA A 209 16.49 14.98 5.41
CA ALA A 209 16.50 13.80 6.28
C ALA A 209 17.60 12.79 5.91
N THR A 210 17.90 12.66 4.61
CA THR A 210 19.02 11.86 4.10
C THR A 210 19.44 12.34 2.71
N THR A 211 20.70 12.12 2.36
CA THR A 211 21.22 12.31 1.00
C THR A 211 20.94 11.11 0.09
N GLU A 212 20.47 10.01 0.66
CA GLU A 212 20.17 8.79 -0.07
C GLU A 212 18.87 8.94 -0.86
N ARG A 213 18.88 8.43 -2.09
CA ARG A 213 17.67 8.26 -2.89
C ARG A 213 17.05 6.92 -2.52
N ILE A 214 15.86 6.97 -1.91
CA ILE A 214 15.16 5.77 -1.44
C ILE A 214 14.17 5.33 -2.52
N HIS A 215 14.24 4.06 -2.91
CA HIS A 215 13.34 3.45 -3.88
C HIS A 215 12.34 2.55 -3.17
N MET A 216 11.15 2.38 -3.77
CA MET A 216 10.16 1.40 -3.29
C MET A 216 10.04 0.28 -4.32
N ALA A 217 10.23 -0.96 -3.90
CA ALA A 217 10.17 -2.13 -4.77
C ALA A 217 9.00 -3.03 -4.39
N TRP A 218 8.05 -3.17 -5.32
CA TRP A 218 6.88 -4.02 -5.14
C TRP A 218 7.25 -5.49 -5.30
N LEU A 219 6.82 -6.33 -4.37
CA LEU A 219 7.04 -7.79 -4.42
C LEU A 219 5.76 -8.60 -4.61
N GLY A 220 4.59 -7.97 -4.56
CA GLY A 220 3.34 -8.68 -4.79
C GLY A 220 2.11 -8.02 -4.18
N CYS A 221 0.99 -8.71 -4.34
CA CYS A 221 -0.30 -8.34 -3.77
C CYS A 221 -0.78 -9.40 -2.78
N LYS A 222 -1.46 -8.95 -1.73
CA LYS A 222 -2.11 -9.79 -0.73
C LYS A 222 -3.56 -9.34 -0.55
N GLY A 223 -4.45 -10.26 -0.21
CA GLY A 223 -5.82 -9.93 0.14
C GLY A 223 -6.71 -11.16 0.09
N ASP A 224 -8.00 -10.93 0.27
CA ASP A 224 -9.01 -11.96 0.08
C ASP A 224 -9.18 -12.29 -1.42
N TRP A 225 -9.85 -13.40 -1.70
CA TRP A 225 -10.05 -13.84 -3.08
C TRP A 225 -10.82 -12.81 -3.92
N VAL A 226 -11.78 -12.11 -3.31
CA VAL A 226 -12.59 -11.10 -3.99
C VAL A 226 -11.71 -9.94 -4.47
N TRP A 227 -10.80 -9.46 -3.62
CA TRP A 227 -9.78 -8.47 -3.98
C TRP A 227 -8.89 -8.98 -5.12
N LEU A 228 -8.25 -10.14 -4.94
CA LEU A 228 -7.29 -10.66 -5.92
C LEU A 228 -7.94 -10.83 -7.29
N ARG A 229 -9.19 -11.32 -7.31
CA ARG A 229 -9.98 -11.43 -8.53
C ARG A 229 -10.20 -10.08 -9.19
N LYS A 230 -10.54 -9.03 -8.44
CA LYS A 230 -10.75 -7.68 -9.01
C LYS A 230 -9.44 -7.06 -9.47
N ALA A 231 -8.40 -7.09 -8.64
CA ALA A 231 -7.11 -6.46 -8.91
C ALA A 231 -6.37 -7.06 -10.11
N PHE A 232 -6.45 -8.39 -10.27
CA PHE A 232 -5.85 -9.11 -11.40
C PHE A 232 -6.85 -9.50 -12.48
N CYS A 233 -8.10 -9.06 -12.32
CA CYS A 233 -9.20 -9.33 -13.23
C CYS A 233 -9.37 -10.84 -13.57
N LEU A 234 -9.32 -11.65 -12.53
CA LEU A 234 -9.46 -13.10 -12.63
C LEU A 234 -10.92 -13.46 -12.91
N GLU A 235 -11.09 -14.56 -13.62
CA GLU A 235 -12.40 -15.14 -13.89
C GLU A 235 -12.74 -16.18 -12.82
N THR A 236 -14.03 -16.43 -12.63
CA THR A 236 -14.52 -17.44 -11.69
C THR A 236 -15.49 -18.39 -12.39
N GLY A 237 -15.51 -19.66 -11.98
CA GLY A 237 -16.42 -20.69 -12.51
C GLY A 237 -15.68 -21.90 -13.09
N PHE A 238 -16.38 -23.02 -13.26
CA PHE A 238 -15.79 -24.31 -13.67
C PHE A 238 -15.09 -24.29 -15.04
N SER A 239 -15.48 -23.38 -15.93
CA SER A 239 -14.88 -23.21 -17.27
C SER A 239 -13.87 -22.06 -17.35
N SER A 240 -13.56 -21.42 -16.22
CA SER A 240 -12.66 -20.27 -16.20
C SER A 240 -11.23 -20.68 -16.55
N ARG A 241 -10.61 -19.90 -17.43
CA ARG A 241 -9.19 -20.10 -17.83
C ARG A 241 -8.24 -19.19 -17.05
N ARG A 242 -8.77 -18.20 -16.32
CA ARG A 242 -8.01 -17.19 -15.56
C ARG A 242 -8.30 -17.29 -14.06
N VAL A 243 -8.01 -18.45 -13.48
CA VAL A 243 -8.35 -18.80 -12.09
C VAL A 243 -7.23 -18.46 -11.11
N CYS A 244 -6.03 -18.12 -11.58
CA CYS A 244 -4.90 -17.85 -10.70
C CYS A 244 -4.03 -16.72 -11.26
N HIS A 245 -3.78 -15.70 -10.43
CA HIS A 245 -2.89 -14.59 -10.76
C HIS A 245 -1.40 -14.98 -10.79
N MET A 246 -1.06 -16.20 -10.37
CA MET A 246 0.30 -16.76 -10.43
C MET A 246 0.50 -17.73 -11.59
N CYS A 247 -0.54 -18.06 -12.38
CA CYS A 247 -0.43 -19.01 -13.49
C CYS A 247 -0.27 -18.28 -14.85
N ASP A 248 0.55 -18.83 -15.74
CA ASP A 248 0.95 -18.25 -17.04
C ASP A 248 -0.16 -18.08 -18.10
N GLN A 249 -1.44 -18.35 -17.79
CA GLN A 249 -2.51 -18.21 -18.79
C GLN A 249 -2.83 -16.72 -19.01
N GLN A 250 -2.42 -16.21 -20.18
CA GLN A 250 -2.52 -14.82 -20.65
C GLN A 250 -3.71 -14.02 -20.09
N ALA A 251 -3.43 -13.11 -19.16
CA ALA A 251 -4.30 -11.98 -18.86
C ALA A 251 -4.20 -10.95 -20.00
N GLY A 252 -5.26 -10.82 -20.80
CA GLY A 252 -5.38 -9.80 -21.84
C GLY A 252 -6.00 -8.51 -21.28
N TYR A 253 -5.27 -7.39 -21.33
CA TYR A 253 -5.78 -6.06 -21.01
C TYR A 253 -5.35 -5.00 -22.03
N PRO A 254 -6.22 -4.00 -22.30
CA PRO A 254 -5.87 -2.81 -23.06
C PRO A 254 -5.05 -1.81 -22.21
N TYR A 255 -3.76 -1.73 -22.51
CA TYR A 255 -2.84 -0.58 -22.51
C TYR A 255 -2.68 0.41 -21.33
N SER A 256 -3.34 0.29 -20.19
CA SER A 256 -2.96 1.10 -18.99
C SER A 256 -2.83 0.28 -17.70
N LEU A 257 -3.60 -0.80 -17.55
CA LEU A 257 -3.42 -1.78 -16.46
C LEU A 257 -2.34 -2.81 -16.71
N THR A 258 -1.62 -2.67 -17.83
CA THR A 258 -0.57 -3.59 -18.22
C THR A 258 0.52 -3.67 -17.16
N PHE A 259 0.63 -2.74 -16.18
CA PHE A 259 1.72 -2.73 -15.17
C PHE A 259 1.57 -3.64 -13.94
N LEU A 260 0.38 -3.85 -13.37
CA LEU A 260 0.19 -4.90 -12.34
C LEU A 260 0.45 -6.31 -12.90
N ILE A 261 0.27 -6.47 -14.22
CA ILE A 261 0.63 -7.67 -14.98
C ILE A 261 2.06 -7.60 -15.54
N PHE A 262 2.63 -6.44 -15.89
CA PHE A 262 4.03 -6.30 -16.33
C PHE A 262 4.99 -6.50 -15.16
N PHE A 263 4.59 -6.21 -13.93
CA PHE A 263 5.32 -6.64 -12.74
C PHE A 263 5.35 -8.18 -12.61
N SER A 264 4.35 -8.89 -13.12
CA SER A 264 4.34 -10.35 -13.28
C SER A 264 5.01 -10.84 -14.59
N LYS A 265 5.00 -10.06 -15.67
CA LYS A 265 5.52 -10.45 -17.01
C LYS A 265 6.96 -10.00 -17.33
N TYR A 266 7.51 -8.94 -16.72
CA TYR A 266 8.94 -8.61 -16.88
C TYR A 266 9.85 -9.62 -16.18
N ILE A 267 9.31 -10.42 -15.27
CA ILE A 267 9.91 -11.66 -14.75
C ILE A 267 10.02 -12.75 -15.85
N TYR A 268 9.31 -12.62 -16.97
CA TYR A 268 9.20 -13.67 -18.01
C TYR A 268 9.62 -13.28 -19.44
N ILE A 269 9.87 -12.00 -19.75
CA ILE A 269 10.34 -11.62 -21.10
C ILE A 269 11.86 -11.86 -21.27
N TYR A 270 12.62 -12.04 -20.19
CA TYR A 270 14.05 -12.38 -20.27
C TYR A 270 14.39 -13.88 -20.19
N THR A 271 13.40 -14.77 -20.04
CA THR A 271 13.61 -16.24 -20.09
C THR A 271 13.37 -16.87 -21.46
N ARG A 272 13.11 -16.08 -22.51
CA ARG A 272 12.86 -16.60 -23.88
C ARG A 272 13.72 -16.07 -25.01
N ASN A 273 14.76 -15.27 -24.72
CA ASN A 273 15.76 -14.85 -25.72
C ASN A 273 17.14 -15.50 -25.53
N SER A 274 17.20 -16.62 -24.81
CA SER A 274 18.42 -17.42 -24.67
C SER A 274 18.12 -18.91 -24.46
N LEU A 275 17.28 -19.47 -25.34
CA LEU A 275 17.28 -20.88 -25.76
C LEU A 275 16.71 -20.98 -27.19
#